data_AF-A0A3D2ET83-F1
#
_entry.id   AF-A0A3D2ET83-F1
#
_cell.length_a   1.000
_cell.length_b   1.000
_cell.length_c   1.000
_cell.angle_alpha   90.00
_cell.angle_beta   90.00
_cell.angle_gamma   90.00
#
_symmetry.space_group_name_H-M   'P 1'
#
loop_
_entity.id
_entity.type
_entity.pdbx_description
1 polymer ?
#
loop_
_entity_poly.entity_id
_entity_poly.type
_entity_poly.pdbx_seq_one_letter_code
_entity_poly.pdbx_strand_id
1 'polypeptide(L)' 'MGVGTQLQRAQDNYDTAFKRLKTGRGNLINRAQSIVKLGGIKPKKPLPEELLQQAAENAADENLLDTPAKAADKETKE' A
#
# COMPACT_ATOMS: atom_id res chain seq x y z
N MET A 1 12.71 17.75 19.40
CA MET A 1 11.73 16.92 18.66
C MET A 1 10.98 16.08 19.69
N GLY A 2 9.68 16.28 19.85
CA GLY A 2 8.88 15.56 20.84
C GLY A 2 8.38 14.22 20.29
N VAL A 3 8.28 13.21 21.15
CA VAL A 3 7.88 11.83 20.81
C VAL A 3 6.54 11.78 20.05
N GLY A 4 5.61 12.71 20.34
CA GLY A 4 4.33 12.79 19.64
C GLY A 4 4.45 13.02 18.12
N THR A 5 5.41 13.84 17.68
CA THR A 5 5.64 14.07 16.25
C THR A 5 6.20 12.83 15.55
N GLN A 6 7.09 12.10 16.23
CA GLN A 6 7.62 10.83 15.73
C GLN A 6 6.54 9.76 15.62
N LEU A 7 5.64 9.68 16.61
CA LEU A 7 4.52 8.74 16.61
C LEU A 7 3.57 9.02 15.43
N GLN A 8 3.23 10.29 15.21
CA GLN A 8 2.35 10.67 14.10
C GLN A 8 2.97 10.31 12.74
N ARG A 9 4.26 10.59 12.54
CA ARG A 9 4.97 10.19 11.31
C ARG A 9 5.01 8.68 11.11
N ALA A 10 5.20 7.91 12.19
CA ALA A 10 5.19 6.46 12.11
C ALA A 10 3.80 5.93 11.69
N GLN A 11 2.74 6.53 12.22
CA GLN A 11 1.36 6.20 11.87
C GLN A 11 1.08 6.51 10.39
N ASP A 12 1.40 7.72 9.92
CA ASP A 12 1.20 8.12 8.52
C ASP A 12 1.94 7.19 7.53
N ASN A 13 3.17 6.79 7.88
CA ASN A 13 3.96 5.87 7.08
C ASN A 13 3.35 4.46 7.07
N TYR A 14 2.87 3.98 8.21
CA TYR A 14 2.18 2.71 8.32
C TYR A 14 0.92 2.70 7.45
N ASP A 15 0.06 3.72 7.58
CA ASP A 15 -1.18 3.81 6.82
C ASP A 15 -0.91 3.84 5.30
N THR A 16 0.12 4.58 4.88
CA THR A 16 0.55 4.62 3.49
C THR A 16 1.04 3.26 3.00
N ALA A 17 1.90 2.58 3.77
CA ALA A 17 2.40 1.26 3.42
C ALA A 17 1.27 0.22 3.37
N PHE A 18 0.33 0.28 4.31
CA PHE A 18 -0.81 -0.61 4.40
C PHE A 18 -1.76 -0.45 3.21
N LYS A 19 -2.02 0.79 2.79
CA LYS A 19 -2.74 1.08 1.55
C LYS A 19 -2.04 0.47 0.34
N ARG A 20 -0.74 0.69 0.18
CA ARG A 20 0.01 0.14 -0.95
C ARG A 20 0.07 -1.38 -0.95
N LEU A 21 0.03 -2.01 0.21
CA LEU A 21 0.07 -3.46 0.35
C LEU A 21 -1.30 -4.12 0.10
N LYS A 22 -2.36 -3.64 0.76
CA LYS A 22 -3.62 -4.38 0.92
C LYS A 22 -4.89 -3.63 0.52
N THR A 23 -5.03 -2.34 0.82
CA THR A 23 -6.35 -1.66 0.72
C THR A 23 -6.44 -0.61 -0.37
N GLY A 24 -5.33 -0.08 -0.87
CA GLY A 24 -5.32 0.98 -1.88
C GLY A 24 -5.52 0.48 -3.31
N ARG A 25 -5.88 1.39 -4.21
CA ARG A 25 -6.03 1.09 -5.64
C ARG A 25 -4.72 0.59 -6.24
N GLY A 26 -4.79 -0.54 -6.94
CA GLY A 26 -3.60 -1.18 -7.50
C GLY A 26 -2.59 -1.60 -6.44
N ASN A 27 -3.05 -2.01 -5.26
CA ASN A 27 -2.22 -2.59 -4.21
C ASN A 27 -1.34 -3.76 -4.74
N LEU A 28 -0.26 -4.03 -4.01
CA LEU A 28 0.74 -5.03 -4.40
C LEU A 28 0.13 -6.43 -4.51
N ILE A 29 -0.83 -6.76 -3.65
CA ILE A 29 -1.54 -8.05 -3.66
C ILE A 29 -2.27 -8.27 -4.99
N ASN A 30 -3.06 -7.30 -5.46
CA ASN A 30 -3.75 -7.37 -6.76
C ASN A 30 -2.76 -7.44 -7.92
N ARG A 31 -1.67 -6.65 -7.89
CA ARG A 31 -0.65 -6.70 -8.95
C ARG A 31 0.01 -8.07 -9.04
N ALA A 32 0.40 -8.64 -7.89
CA ALA A 32 0.97 -9.97 -7.84
C ALA A 32 -0.02 -11.03 -8.38
N GLN A 33 -1.30 -10.92 -8.01
CA GLN A 33 -2.34 -11.81 -8.53
C GLN A 33 -2.52 -11.66 -10.05
N SER A 34 -2.55 -10.44 -10.57
CA SER A 34 -2.67 -10.17 -12.01
C SER A 34 -1.48 -10.74 -12.79
N ILE A 35 -0.26 -10.62 -12.26
CA ILE A 35 0.94 -11.23 -12.87
C ILE A 35 0.82 -12.76 -12.90
N VAL A 36 0.36 -13.37 -11.81
CA VAL A 36 0.13 -14.82 -11.74
C VAL A 36 -0.93 -15.26 -12.75
N LYS A 37 -2.05 -14.54 -12.84
CA LYS A 37 -3.15 -14.82 -13.78
C LYS A 37 -2.72 -14.65 -15.24
N LEU A 38 -2.05 -13.55 -15.58
CA LEU A 38 -1.65 -13.22 -16.95
C LEU A 38 -0.44 -14.04 -17.41
N GLY A 39 0.54 -14.24 -16.53
CA GLY A 39 1.77 -14.96 -16.83
C GLY A 39 1.65 -16.48 -16.72
N GLY A 40 0.51 -17.01 -16.24
CA GLY A 40 0.30 -18.44 -16.02
C GLY A 40 1.29 -19.05 -15.00
N ILE A 41 1.91 -18.22 -14.15
CA ILE A 41 2.96 -18.64 -13.21
C ILE A 41 2.29 -19.23 -11.98
N LYS A 42 2.59 -20.48 -11.62
CA LYS A 42 2.15 -21.08 -10.34
C LYS A 42 3.18 -20.79 -9.24
N PRO A 43 2.93 -19.83 -8.32
CA PRO A 43 3.85 -19.58 -7.22
C PRO A 43 3.89 -20.78 -6.27
N LYS A 44 5.07 -21.10 -5.72
CA LYS A 44 5.25 -22.16 -4.72
C LYS A 44 4.40 -21.95 -3.45
N LYS A 45 4.02 -20.70 -3.16
CA LYS A 45 3.11 -20.32 -2.09
C LYS A 45 2.03 -19.42 -2.68
N PRO A 46 0.81 -19.93 -2.95
CA PRO A 46 -0.26 -19.08 -3.43
C PRO A 46 -0.68 -18.08 -2.36
N LEU A 47 -1.12 -16.91 -2.79
CA LEU A 47 -1.72 -15.93 -1.90
C LEU A 47 -3.08 -16.47 -1.41
N PRO A 48 -3.41 -16.35 -0.11
CA PRO A 48 -4.73 -16.72 0.42
C PRO A 48 -5.86 -16.00 -0.31
N GLU A 49 -6.94 -16.70 -0.62
CA GLU A 49 -8.10 -16.12 -1.32
C GLU A 49 -8.75 -14.98 -0.54
N GLU A 50 -8.79 -15.06 0.79
CA GLU A 50 -9.35 -13.99 1.64
C GLU A 50 -8.62 -12.66 1.43
N LEU A 51 -7.28 -12.68 1.29
CA LEU A 51 -6.50 -11.48 1.05
C LEU A 51 -6.74 -10.91 -0.34
N LEU A 52 -7.01 -11.78 -1.31
CA LEU A 52 -7.29 -11.41 -2.69
C LEU A 52 -8.70 -10.81 -2.83
N GLN A 53 -9.69 -11.38 -2.14
CA GLN A 53 -11.06 -10.86 -2.08
C GLN A 53 -11.07 -9.48 -1.42
N GLN A 54 -10.46 -9.35 -0.24
CA GLN A 54 -10.35 -8.07 0.46
C GLN A 54 -9.64 -7.01 -0.39
N ALA A 55 -8.58 -7.39 -1.11
CA ALA A 55 -7.88 -6.48 -2.01
C ALA A 55 -8.72 -6.07 -3.23
N ALA A 56 -9.60 -6.94 -3.71
CA ALA A 56 -10.48 -6.68 -4.85
C ALA A 56 -11.70 -5.81 -4.47
N GLU A 57 -12.31 -6.06 -3.31
CA GLU A 57 -13.47 -5.30 -2.80
C GLU A 57 -13.13 -3.83 -2.55
N ASN A 58 -11.93 -3.56 -2.02
CA ASN A 58 -11.48 -2.19 -1.75
C ASN A 58 -11.12 -1.37 -3.01
N ALA A 59 -11.06 -2.00 -4.20
CA ALA A 59 -10.72 -1.29 -5.43
C ALA A 59 -11.85 -0.40 -5.98
N ALA A 60 -13.07 -0.53 -5.45
CA ALA A 60 -14.28 0.12 -5.96
C ALA A 60 -14.65 1.44 -5.27
N ASP A 61 -13.94 1.84 -4.22
CA ASP A 61 -14.25 3.05 -3.44
C ASP A 61 -13.14 4.10 -3.63
N GLU A 62 -13.34 5.06 -4.55
CA GLU A 62 -12.40 6.16 -4.77
C GLU A 62 -13.13 7.51 -4.75
N ASN A 63 -13.13 8.15 -3.58
CA ASN A 63 -12.75 9.54 -3.49
C ASN A 63 -12.22 9.84 -2.08
N LEU A 64 -10.95 9.52 -1.78
CA LEU A 64 -10.14 10.31 -0.83
C LEU A 64 -8.64 9.92 -0.86
N LEU A 65 -7.83 10.85 -1.40
CA LEU A 65 -6.38 11.05 -1.17
C LEU A 65 -5.39 10.15 -1.92
N ASP A 66 -5.29 10.33 -3.23
CA ASP A 66 -3.98 10.45 -3.85
C ASP A 66 -3.35 11.78 -3.42
N THR A 67 -2.55 11.76 -2.35
CA THR A 67 -1.38 12.62 -2.30
C THR A 67 -0.28 11.89 -1.54
N PRO A 68 0.90 11.68 -2.14
CA PRO A 68 2.04 11.14 -1.42
C PRO A 68 2.28 11.99 -0.19
N ALA A 69 2.49 11.32 0.94
CA ALA A 69 2.85 11.92 2.20
C ALA A 69 3.90 13.02 1.99
N LYS A 70 3.47 14.24 2.29
CA LYS A 70 4.28 15.38 2.64
C LYS A 70 5.16 15.01 3.85
N ALA A 71 6.35 14.49 3.61
CA ALA A 71 7.52 14.48 4.49
C ALA A 71 8.64 13.69 3.79
N ALA A 72 9.90 14.10 3.71
CA ALA A 72 10.58 15.30 4.18
C ALA A 72 11.99 15.21 3.57
N ASP A 73 12.18 15.72 2.35
CA ASP A 73 13.50 16.21 1.96
C ASP A 73 13.46 17.72 2.22
N LYS A 74 13.64 18.08 3.50
CA LYS A 74 14.09 19.44 3.80
C LYS A 74 15.57 19.44 3.47
N GLU A 75 15.91 20.16 2.41
CA GLU A 75 17.17 20.86 2.21
C GLU A 75 18.29 20.44 3.17
N THR A 76 19.15 19.52 2.71
CA THR A 76 20.57 19.68 3.02
C THR A 76 21.12 20.53 1.88
N LYS A 77 20.95 21.85 2.00
CA LYS A 77 21.58 22.82 1.12
C LYS A 77 23.02 23.00 1.63
N GLU A 78 23.99 22.82 0.75
CA GLU A 78 25.36 23.35 0.91
C GLU A 78 25.36 24.88 1.08
#